data_AF-A0A4Q2SA43-F1
#
_entry.id   AF-A0A4Q2SA43-F1
#
_cell.length_a   1.000
_cell.length_b   1.000
_cell.length_c   1.000
_cell.angle_alpha   90.00
_cell.angle_beta   90.00
_cell.angle_gamma   90.00
#
_symmetry.space_group_name_H-M   'P 1'
#
loop_
_entity.id
_entity.type
_entity.pdbx_description
1 polymer ?
#
loop_
_entity_poly.entity_id
_entity_poly.type
_entity_poly.pdbx_seq_one_letter_code
_entity_poly.pdbx_strand_id
1 'polypeptide(L)'
;MTGLTLTLEAPAEVPLDEALVVVVRLRNDGAEPVATSSRLDLAEDDLSVWVGREGADRVRAEWPWPVDSARREVTLAPGEELVGSALLLAPAARLFPQPGDYSVVATFAPRPDTEVASVPVAVRRVEAFDEAARARRRALEDPEVVQSICSLSVMGTAAEGLDLLAGPGGAPVARLLSTTVTTTTADLRAAIDDAVAATGAVTVAAALASVLPPGLFPGDERLAVAADVVADADSGDATAAALLSGAATIHG
;
A
#
# COMPACT_ATOMS: atom_id res chain seq x y z
N MET A 1 20.51 -20.05 7.33
CA MET A 1 19.96 -19.01 6.44
C MET A 1 18.61 -19.50 5.96
N THR A 2 17.56 -18.71 6.14
CA THR A 2 16.15 -19.13 5.97
C THR A 2 15.70 -19.30 4.51
N GLY A 3 16.58 -19.05 3.53
CA GLY A 3 16.20 -19.12 2.11
C GLY A 3 15.16 -18.07 1.70
N LEU A 4 14.77 -17.17 2.59
CA LEU A 4 13.76 -16.14 2.31
C LEU A 4 14.42 -14.87 1.76
N THR A 5 13.86 -14.33 0.69
CA THR A 5 14.25 -13.06 0.08
C THR A 5 13.08 -12.10 0.11
N LEU A 6 13.32 -10.88 0.60
CA LEU A 6 12.34 -9.79 0.60
C LEU A 6 12.68 -8.82 -0.54
N THR A 7 11.72 -8.54 -1.40
CA THR A 7 11.83 -7.49 -2.42
C THR A 7 10.79 -6.41 -2.19
N LEU A 8 11.14 -5.20 -2.57
CA LEU A 8 10.31 -4.01 -2.49
C LEU A 8 10.27 -3.38 -3.88
N GLU A 9 9.09 -2.98 -4.32
CA GLU A 9 8.88 -2.23 -5.54
C GLU A 9 8.13 -0.94 -5.22
N ALA A 10 8.59 0.14 -5.83
CA ALA A 10 7.99 1.46 -5.72
C ALA A 10 8.10 2.19 -7.06
N PRO A 11 7.15 3.07 -7.40
CA PRO A 11 7.30 3.97 -8.53
C PRO A 11 8.54 4.85 -8.35
N ALA A 12 9.29 5.06 -9.43
CA ALA A 12 10.54 5.83 -9.39
C ALA A 12 10.32 7.32 -9.07
N GLU A 13 9.19 7.89 -9.47
CA GLU A 13 8.83 9.28 -9.24
C GLU A 13 7.33 9.42 -8.93
N VAL A 14 6.97 10.16 -7.89
CA VAL A 14 5.57 10.43 -7.50
C VAL A 14 5.46 11.84 -6.90
N PRO A 15 4.46 12.65 -7.28
CA PRO A 15 4.29 13.99 -6.70
C PRO A 15 3.83 13.94 -5.24
N LEU A 16 4.08 15.02 -4.50
CA LEU A 16 3.74 15.10 -3.07
C LEU A 16 2.24 15.14 -2.77
N ASP A 17 1.40 15.47 -3.74
CA ASP A 17 -0.07 15.42 -3.63
C ASP A 17 -0.67 14.05 -4.01
N GLU A 18 0.18 13.05 -4.23
CA GLU A 18 -0.19 11.66 -4.47
C GLU A 18 0.30 10.75 -3.35
N ALA A 19 -0.54 9.78 -2.99
CA ALA A 19 -0.21 8.73 -2.04
C ALA A 19 0.81 7.76 -2.63
N LEU A 20 1.90 7.50 -1.90
CA LEU A 20 2.89 6.50 -2.31
C LEU A 20 2.47 5.13 -1.80
N VAL A 21 2.30 4.19 -2.73
CA VAL A 21 2.07 2.78 -2.44
C VAL A 21 3.29 1.99 -2.89
N VAL A 22 3.69 1.02 -2.08
CA VAL A 22 4.76 0.08 -2.39
C VAL A 22 4.22 -1.35 -2.39
N VAL A 23 4.81 -2.19 -3.22
CA VAL A 23 4.54 -3.63 -3.27
C VAL A 23 5.72 -4.36 -2.65
N VAL A 24 5.43 -5.32 -1.79
CA VAL A 24 6.44 -6.11 -1.09
C VAL A 24 6.23 -7.57 -1.44
N ARG A 25 7.30 -8.31 -1.74
CA ARG A 25 7.23 -9.76 -1.97
C ARG A 25 8.22 -10.48 -1.08
N LEU A 26 7.75 -11.53 -0.43
CA LEU A 26 8.58 -12.47 0.32
C LEU A 26 8.60 -13.80 -0.42
N ARG A 27 9.76 -14.18 -0.96
CA ARG A 27 9.93 -15.41 -1.73
C ARG A 27 10.79 -16.42 -0.98
N ASN A 28 10.44 -17.70 -1.09
CA ASN A 28 11.29 -18.79 -0.62
C ASN A 28 12.24 -19.28 -1.74
N ASP A 29 13.48 -18.79 -1.73
CA ASP A 29 14.57 -19.24 -2.60
C ASP A 29 15.33 -20.46 -2.03
N GLY A 30 14.88 -20.99 -0.89
CA GLY A 30 15.41 -22.22 -0.29
C GLY A 30 14.92 -23.49 -0.99
N ALA A 31 15.44 -24.63 -0.56
CA ALA A 31 15.06 -25.96 -1.07
C ALA A 31 13.95 -26.65 -0.24
N GLU A 32 13.58 -26.08 0.90
CA GLU A 32 12.62 -26.66 1.85
C GLU A 32 11.47 -25.68 2.12
N PRO A 33 10.25 -26.15 2.43
CA PRO A 33 9.14 -25.29 2.83
C PRO A 33 9.44 -24.47 4.09
N VAL A 34 8.96 -23.22 4.13
CA VAL A 34 9.18 -22.29 5.24
C VAL A 34 7.86 -21.76 5.77
N ALA A 35 7.53 -22.08 7.03
CA ALA A 35 6.45 -21.42 7.76
C ALA A 35 6.85 -19.99 8.14
N THR A 36 6.00 -19.01 7.80
CA THR A 36 6.21 -17.58 8.00
C THR A 36 4.88 -16.87 8.32
N SER A 37 4.95 -15.62 8.81
CA SER A 37 3.73 -14.80 8.95
C SER A 37 3.09 -14.63 7.58
N SER A 38 1.76 -14.77 7.51
CA SER A 38 1.01 -14.59 6.27
C SER A 38 0.66 -13.13 5.99
N ARG A 39 1.09 -12.21 6.85
CA ARG A 39 0.72 -10.80 6.80
C ARG A 39 1.94 -10.06 6.32
N LEU A 40 1.78 -9.22 5.31
CA LEU A 40 2.87 -8.47 4.70
C LEU A 40 2.37 -7.05 4.48
N ASP A 41 1.91 -6.47 5.59
CA ASP A 41 1.23 -5.18 5.64
C ASP A 41 1.63 -4.40 6.89
N LEU A 42 1.41 -3.08 6.87
CA LEU A 42 1.73 -2.22 8.00
C LEU A 42 0.72 -2.34 9.16
N ALA A 43 -0.50 -2.80 8.90
CA ALA A 43 -1.59 -2.75 9.86
C ALA A 43 -1.43 -3.76 10.99
N GLU A 44 -0.83 -4.91 10.67
CA GLU A 44 -0.57 -6.01 11.61
C GLU A 44 0.88 -6.01 12.17
N ASP A 45 1.67 -4.96 11.91
CA ASP A 45 3.02 -4.64 12.45
C ASP A 45 4.16 -5.63 12.15
N ASP A 46 3.99 -6.56 11.21
CA ASP A 46 5.05 -7.50 10.83
C ASP A 46 5.91 -7.03 9.64
N LEU A 47 5.36 -6.14 8.81
CA LEU A 47 6.11 -5.33 7.85
C LEU A 47 6.46 -3.97 8.46
N SER A 48 7.72 -3.58 8.33
CA SER A 48 8.19 -2.23 8.61
C SER A 48 8.74 -1.60 7.33
N VAL A 49 8.24 -0.43 6.97
CA VAL A 49 8.79 0.34 5.86
C VAL A 49 9.50 1.57 6.39
N TRP A 50 10.76 1.75 5.99
CA TRP A 50 11.64 2.82 6.42
C TRP A 50 11.94 3.74 5.24
N VAL A 51 11.77 5.04 5.43
CA VAL A 51 12.05 6.08 4.45
C VAL A 51 13.24 6.90 4.94
N GLY A 52 14.28 6.99 4.12
CA GLY A 52 15.46 7.79 4.39
C GLY A 52 15.70 8.85 3.33
N ARG A 53 16.26 9.98 3.74
CA ARG A 53 16.86 10.97 2.85
C ARG A 53 18.34 11.08 3.18
N GLU A 54 19.16 11.37 2.17
CA GLU A 54 20.60 11.60 2.40
C GLU A 54 20.81 12.69 3.46
N GLY A 55 21.63 12.39 4.47
CA GLY A 55 21.95 13.31 5.57
C GLY A 55 20.87 13.45 6.65
N ALA A 56 19.79 12.66 6.61
CA ALA A 56 18.74 12.65 7.63
C ALA A 56 18.50 11.25 8.22
N ASP A 57 17.95 11.20 9.43
CA ASP A 57 17.53 9.94 10.04
C ASP A 57 16.37 9.30 9.25
N ARG A 58 16.34 7.96 9.25
CA ARG A 58 15.23 7.22 8.65
C ARG A 58 13.98 7.38 9.50
N VAL A 59 12.84 7.56 8.84
CA VAL A 59 11.52 7.61 9.45
C VAL A 59 10.78 6.33 9.10
N ARG A 60 10.17 5.68 10.09
CA ARG A 60 9.33 4.50 9.91
C ARG A 60 7.93 4.95 9.46
N ALA A 61 7.36 4.27 8.48
CA ALA A 61 5.94 4.36 8.18
C ALA A 61 5.16 3.59 9.25
N GLU A 62 4.07 4.19 9.74
CA GLU A 62 3.31 3.71 10.87
C GLU A 62 1.85 3.54 10.47
N TRP A 63 1.19 2.51 10.98
CA TRP A 63 -0.26 2.39 10.88
C TRP A 63 -0.91 3.07 12.09
N PRO A 64 -2.01 3.86 11.94
CA PRO A 64 -2.41 4.79 13.00
C PRO A 64 -2.99 4.15 14.28
N TRP A 65 -3.44 2.89 14.23
CA TRP A 65 -3.92 2.13 15.41
C TRP A 65 -3.64 0.64 15.23
N PRO A 66 -3.40 -0.14 16.29
CA PRO A 66 -3.18 -1.58 16.15
C PRO A 66 -4.44 -2.28 15.58
N VAL A 67 -4.25 -3.13 14.57
CA VAL A 67 -5.32 -3.98 14.00
C VAL A 67 -4.90 -5.43 14.23
N ASP A 68 -5.52 -6.10 15.21
CA ASP A 68 -5.38 -7.53 15.51
C ASP A 68 -3.96 -8.17 15.46
N SER A 69 -3.39 -8.47 16.63
CA SER A 69 -2.09 -9.14 16.75
C SER A 69 -2.12 -10.67 16.64
N ALA A 70 -3.27 -11.30 16.34
CA ALA A 70 -3.38 -12.75 16.33
C ALA A 70 -2.62 -13.40 15.17
N ARG A 71 -1.40 -13.89 15.42
CA ARG A 71 -0.51 -14.48 14.42
C ARG A 71 -1.21 -15.46 13.45
N ARG A 72 -1.07 -15.21 12.15
CA ARG A 72 -1.49 -16.09 11.05
C ARG A 72 -0.25 -16.59 10.34
N GLU A 73 -0.17 -17.88 10.07
CA GLU A 73 0.98 -18.49 9.42
C GLU A 73 0.60 -19.05 8.05
N VAL A 74 1.51 -18.89 7.09
CA VAL A 74 1.47 -19.56 5.79
C VAL A 74 2.77 -20.36 5.63
N THR A 75 2.69 -21.48 4.92
CA THR A 75 3.88 -22.23 4.52
C THR A 75 4.17 -21.91 3.07
N LEU A 76 5.34 -21.31 2.80
CA LEU A 76 5.83 -21.08 1.44
C LEU A 76 6.68 -22.27 1.01
N ALA A 77 6.24 -22.99 -0.02
CA ALA A 77 7.06 -23.99 -0.70
C ALA A 77 8.24 -23.33 -1.45
N PRO A 78 9.28 -24.09 -1.85
CA PRO A 78 10.34 -23.58 -2.70
C PRO A 78 9.79 -22.90 -3.96
N GLY A 79 10.19 -21.65 -4.19
CA GLY A 79 9.75 -20.82 -5.32
C GLY A 79 8.43 -20.09 -5.13
N GLU A 80 7.66 -20.37 -4.07
CA GLU A 80 6.45 -19.60 -3.75
C GLU A 80 6.77 -18.24 -3.16
N GLU A 81 5.86 -17.30 -3.38
CA GLU A 81 5.93 -15.96 -2.82
C GLU A 81 4.63 -15.56 -2.12
N LEU A 82 4.81 -14.75 -1.08
CA LEU A 82 3.75 -13.97 -0.47
C LEU A 82 3.87 -12.52 -0.97
N VAL A 83 2.75 -11.95 -1.42
CA VAL A 83 2.69 -10.57 -1.93
C VAL A 83 1.86 -9.73 -0.99
N GLY A 84 2.37 -8.55 -0.67
CA GLY A 84 1.72 -7.56 0.19
C GLY A 84 1.98 -6.14 -0.29
N SER A 85 1.42 -5.17 0.42
CA SER A 85 1.57 -3.77 0.08
C SER A 85 1.61 -2.88 1.31
N ALA A 86 2.14 -1.68 1.13
CA ALA A 86 2.13 -0.66 2.16
C ALA A 86 1.79 0.72 1.56
N LEU A 87 0.87 1.41 2.22
CA LEU A 87 0.51 2.79 1.95
C LEU A 87 1.34 3.72 2.83
N LEU A 88 2.23 4.50 2.20
CA LEU A 88 3.16 5.39 2.91
C LEU A 88 2.54 6.78 3.12
N LEU A 89 1.48 6.81 3.94
CA LEU A 89 0.71 8.02 4.27
C LEU A 89 0.77 8.42 5.75
N ALA A 90 1.29 7.58 6.64
CA ALA A 90 1.33 7.87 8.06
C ALA A 90 2.73 7.63 8.64
N PRO A 91 3.31 8.59 9.38
CA PRO A 91 3.00 10.02 9.34
C PRO A 91 3.48 10.67 8.01
N ALA A 92 2.58 10.96 7.05
CA ALA A 92 2.92 11.47 5.70
C ALA A 92 3.87 12.68 5.72
N ALA A 93 3.56 13.69 6.53
CA ALA A 93 4.37 14.92 6.61
C ALA A 93 5.79 14.68 7.15
N ARG A 94 6.01 13.58 7.89
CA ARG A 94 7.34 13.20 8.38
C ARG A 94 8.09 12.28 7.42
N LEU A 95 7.38 11.45 6.66
CA LEU A 95 7.99 10.57 5.67
C LEU A 95 8.58 11.37 4.49
N PHE A 96 7.83 12.35 3.98
CA PHE A 96 8.20 13.13 2.81
C PHE A 96 7.98 14.64 3.03
N PRO A 97 8.73 15.28 3.95
CA PRO A 97 8.47 16.67 4.36
C PRO A 97 8.64 17.71 3.24
N GLN A 98 9.43 17.38 2.22
CA GLN A 98 9.76 18.28 1.11
C GLN A 98 10.09 17.49 -0.17
N PRO A 99 10.06 18.11 -1.35
CA PRO A 99 10.50 17.46 -2.57
C PRO A 99 11.96 16.99 -2.48
N GLY A 100 12.29 15.93 -3.22
CA GLY A 100 13.64 15.39 -3.30
C GLY A 100 13.68 13.88 -3.48
N ASP A 101 14.90 13.34 -3.44
CA ASP A 101 15.16 11.92 -3.60
C ASP A 101 15.18 11.23 -2.23
N TYR A 102 14.52 10.09 -2.15
CA TYR A 102 14.35 9.27 -0.95
C TYR A 102 14.76 7.83 -1.24
N SER A 103 15.12 7.12 -0.18
CA SER A 103 15.41 5.69 -0.20
C SER A 103 14.40 4.97 0.69
N VAL A 104 13.70 3.99 0.13
CA VAL A 104 12.69 3.19 0.82
C VAL A 104 13.22 1.77 1.02
N VAL A 105 13.07 1.23 2.24
CA VAL A 105 13.50 -0.12 2.62
C VAL A 105 12.38 -0.79 3.36
N ALA A 106 12.06 -2.04 3.00
CA ALA A 106 11.18 -2.89 3.79
C ALA A 106 12.01 -3.80 4.70
N THR A 107 11.57 -4.00 5.93
CA THR A 107 11.99 -5.10 6.79
C THR A 107 10.78 -5.92 7.21
N PHE A 108 10.96 -7.23 7.30
CA PHE A 108 9.91 -8.17 7.62
C PHE A 108 10.44 -9.18 8.62
N ALA A 109 9.64 -9.49 9.65
CA ALA A 109 9.97 -10.47 10.66
C ALA A 109 9.22 -11.80 10.41
N PRO A 110 9.71 -12.69 9.52
CA PRO A 110 9.03 -13.94 9.20
C PRO A 110 8.87 -14.87 10.41
N ARG A 111 9.73 -14.69 11.44
CA ARG A 111 9.75 -15.43 12.71
C ARG A 111 10.28 -14.51 13.82
N PRO A 112 10.03 -14.80 15.11
CA PRO A 112 10.44 -13.93 16.24
C PRO A 112 11.94 -13.55 16.27
N ASP A 113 12.82 -14.42 15.76
CA ASP A 113 14.27 -14.23 15.80
C ASP A 113 14.90 -14.08 14.40
N THR A 114 14.09 -13.76 13.38
CA THR A 114 14.57 -13.59 12.01
C THR A 114 13.96 -12.34 11.41
N GLU A 115 14.81 -11.46 10.92
CA GLU A 115 14.42 -10.32 10.10
C GLU A 115 15.07 -10.48 8.72
N VAL A 116 14.29 -10.19 7.69
CA VAL A 116 14.78 -10.04 6.31
C VAL A 116 14.52 -8.61 5.86
N ALA A 117 15.45 -8.05 5.09
CA ALA A 117 15.36 -6.68 4.60
C ALA A 117 15.48 -6.66 3.07
N SER A 118 14.76 -5.75 2.44
CA SER A 118 14.87 -5.52 1.00
C SER A 118 16.15 -4.74 0.68
N VAL A 119 16.59 -4.82 -0.57
CA VAL A 119 17.50 -3.81 -1.12
C VAL A 119 16.79 -2.45 -1.09
N PRO A 120 17.48 -1.33 -0.81
CA PRO A 120 16.87 -0.02 -0.85
C PRO A 120 16.41 0.38 -2.26
N VAL A 121 15.20 0.90 -2.36
CA VAL A 121 14.61 1.41 -3.61
C VAL A 121 14.65 2.94 -3.59
N ALA A 122 15.10 3.56 -4.69
CA ALA A 122 15.09 5.00 -4.83
C ALA A 122 13.72 5.49 -5.31
N VAL A 123 13.19 6.53 -4.66
CA VAL A 123 11.93 7.18 -5.03
C VAL A 123 12.14 8.69 -5.01
N ARG A 124 11.77 9.37 -6.09
CA ARG A 124 11.78 10.82 -6.18
C ARG A 124 10.41 11.38 -5.88
N ARG A 125 10.32 12.27 -4.89
CA ARG A 125 9.09 13.01 -4.56
C ARG A 125 9.17 14.40 -5.19
N VAL A 126 8.26 14.70 -6.12
CA VAL A 126 8.26 15.98 -6.85
C VAL A 126 7.26 16.97 -6.26
N GLU A 127 7.52 18.25 -6.51
CA GLU A 127 6.71 19.34 -5.97
C GLU A 127 5.29 19.36 -6.57
N ALA A 128 4.31 19.74 -5.75
CA ALA A 128 2.96 20.06 -6.19
C ALA A 128 2.97 21.42 -6.91
N PHE A 129 2.85 21.39 -8.23
CA PHE A 129 3.17 22.54 -9.09
C PHE A 129 2.15 23.69 -9.00
N ASP A 130 0.87 23.40 -8.80
CA ASP A 130 -0.20 24.40 -8.74
C ASP A 130 -0.87 24.48 -7.35
N GLU A 131 -1.74 25.47 -7.16
CA GLU A 131 -2.40 25.68 -5.85
C GLU A 131 -3.37 24.56 -5.50
N ALA A 132 -3.99 23.91 -6.50
CA ALA A 132 -4.90 22.79 -6.26
C ALA A 132 -4.13 21.56 -5.77
N ALA A 133 -3.01 21.23 -6.41
CA ALA A 133 -2.08 20.18 -5.98
C ALA A 133 -1.52 20.48 -4.58
N ARG A 134 -1.14 21.74 -4.28
CA ARG A 134 -0.71 22.11 -2.93
C ARG A 134 -1.81 21.94 -1.88
N ALA A 135 -3.06 22.24 -2.23
CA ALA A 135 -4.19 22.02 -1.34
C ALA A 135 -4.41 20.52 -1.07
N ARG A 136 -4.32 19.67 -2.10
CA ARG A 136 -4.40 18.21 -1.95
C ARG A 136 -3.26 17.62 -1.14
N ARG A 137 -2.03 18.11 -1.35
CA ARG A 137 -0.90 17.77 -0.49
C ARG A 137 -1.21 18.07 0.98
N ARG A 138 -1.74 19.25 1.28
CA ARG A 138 -2.13 19.61 2.67
C ARG A 138 -3.19 18.67 3.22
N ALA A 139 -4.15 18.24 2.39
CA ALA A 139 -5.13 17.23 2.79
C ALA A 139 -4.48 15.87 3.10
N LEU A 140 -3.49 15.42 2.33
CA LEU A 140 -2.73 14.18 2.62
C LEU A 140 -1.81 14.29 3.84
N GLU A 141 -1.49 15.50 4.29
CA GLU A 141 -0.73 15.76 5.52
C GLU A 141 -1.64 15.89 6.75
N ASP A 142 -2.96 16.00 6.56
CA ASP A 142 -3.95 16.13 7.63
C ASP A 142 -4.17 14.76 8.33
N PRO A 143 -3.93 14.67 9.66
CA PRO A 143 -4.13 13.43 10.40
C PRO A 143 -5.54 12.85 10.31
N GLU A 144 -6.59 13.68 10.29
CA GLU A 144 -7.97 13.19 10.24
C GLU A 144 -8.30 12.62 8.86
N VAL A 145 -7.77 13.20 7.78
CA VAL A 145 -7.91 12.66 6.41
C VAL A 145 -7.17 11.32 6.30
N VAL A 146 -5.93 11.25 6.79
CA VAL A 146 -5.14 10.00 6.78
C VAL A 146 -5.83 8.91 7.60
N GLN A 147 -6.31 9.24 8.80
CA GLN A 147 -7.08 8.29 9.62
C GLN A 147 -8.39 7.87 8.93
N SER A 148 -9.05 8.78 8.22
CA SER A 148 -10.26 8.45 7.47
C SER A 148 -10.00 7.46 6.34
N ILE A 149 -8.90 7.65 5.60
CA ILE A 149 -8.45 6.72 4.55
C ILE A 149 -8.11 5.35 5.15
N CYS A 150 -7.31 5.31 6.22
CA CYS A 150 -6.92 4.05 6.87
C CYS A 150 -8.09 3.31 7.52
N SER A 151 -9.12 4.01 8.02
CA SER A 151 -10.32 3.41 8.65
C SER A 151 -11.46 3.20 7.67
N LEU A 152 -11.31 3.70 6.44
CA LEU A 152 -12.34 3.70 5.40
C LEU A 152 -13.66 4.30 5.86
N SER A 153 -13.57 5.33 6.69
CA SER A 153 -14.70 6.00 7.31
C SER A 153 -14.36 7.47 7.50
N VAL A 154 -15.30 8.38 7.30
CA VAL A 154 -15.07 9.81 7.54
C VAL A 154 -14.92 10.04 9.04
N MET A 155 -13.73 10.49 9.47
CA MET A 155 -13.40 10.82 10.85
C MET A 155 -13.33 12.34 11.04
N GLY A 156 -13.88 12.82 12.16
CA GLY A 156 -13.78 14.23 12.55
C GLY A 156 -14.28 15.19 11.47
N THR A 157 -13.40 16.07 11.03
CA THR A 157 -13.62 17.13 10.04
C THR A 157 -13.05 16.82 8.66
N ALA A 158 -12.60 15.58 8.43
CA ALA A 158 -11.89 15.17 7.21
C ALA A 158 -12.72 15.27 5.91
N ALA A 159 -14.04 15.43 5.99
CA ALA A 159 -14.93 15.39 4.83
C ALA A 159 -14.49 16.32 3.69
N GLU A 160 -14.17 17.58 3.99
CA GLU A 160 -13.73 18.55 2.97
C GLU A 160 -12.39 18.15 2.33
N GLY A 161 -11.46 17.62 3.12
CA GLY A 161 -10.17 17.12 2.63
C GLY A 161 -10.34 15.89 1.72
N LEU A 162 -11.21 14.96 2.11
CA LEU A 162 -11.53 13.77 1.31
C LEU A 162 -12.22 14.15 0.00
N ASP A 163 -13.17 15.09 0.02
CA ASP A 163 -13.84 15.58 -1.18
C ASP A 163 -12.85 16.29 -2.13
N LEU A 164 -11.91 17.06 -1.58
CA LEU A 164 -10.86 17.70 -2.35
C LEU A 164 -9.95 16.69 -3.07
N LEU A 165 -9.63 15.57 -2.41
CA LEU A 165 -8.84 14.48 -2.98
C LEU A 165 -9.63 13.65 -4.00
N ALA A 166 -10.91 13.36 -3.73
CA ALA A 166 -11.80 12.62 -4.62
C ALA A 166 -12.22 13.42 -5.87
N GLY A 167 -12.10 14.75 -5.80
CA GLY A 167 -12.52 15.66 -6.85
C GLY A 167 -11.73 15.56 -8.17
N PRO A 168 -12.24 16.17 -9.25
CA PRO A 168 -11.59 16.16 -10.55
C PRO A 168 -10.14 16.67 -10.50
N GLY A 169 -9.26 15.98 -11.22
CA GLY A 169 -7.83 16.27 -11.29
C GLY A 169 -7.04 15.83 -10.07
N GLY A 170 -7.66 15.21 -9.05
CA GLY A 170 -6.96 14.51 -7.97
C GLY A 170 -6.02 13.45 -8.50
N ALA A 171 -4.91 13.24 -7.81
CA ALA A 171 -3.96 12.21 -8.18
C ALA A 171 -4.62 10.82 -8.09
N PRO A 172 -4.37 9.89 -9.03
CA PRO A 172 -5.14 8.67 -9.16
C PRO A 172 -5.34 7.85 -7.89
N VAL A 173 -4.28 7.62 -7.10
CA VAL A 173 -4.37 6.77 -5.90
C VAL A 173 -5.05 7.51 -4.75
N ALA A 174 -4.69 8.77 -4.50
CA ALA A 174 -5.34 9.62 -3.50
C ALA A 174 -6.84 9.79 -3.78
N ARG A 175 -7.21 9.97 -5.06
CA ARG A 175 -8.60 10.04 -5.52
C ARG A 175 -9.32 8.73 -5.26
N LEU A 176 -8.74 7.60 -5.65
CA LEU A 176 -9.31 6.26 -5.42
C LEU A 176 -9.58 6.02 -3.93
N LEU A 177 -8.57 6.22 -3.08
CA LEU A 177 -8.67 5.97 -1.64
C LEU A 177 -9.74 6.87 -1.00
N SER A 178 -9.77 8.15 -1.35
CA SER A 178 -10.77 9.08 -0.81
C SER A 178 -12.18 8.76 -1.30
N THR A 179 -12.33 8.37 -2.57
CA THR A 179 -13.61 7.91 -3.13
C THR A 179 -14.10 6.65 -2.44
N THR A 180 -13.19 5.72 -2.10
CA THR A 180 -13.52 4.48 -1.36
C THR A 180 -14.07 4.76 0.05
N VAL A 181 -13.70 5.89 0.64
CA VAL A 181 -14.21 6.36 1.94
C VAL A 181 -15.58 7.03 1.80
N THR A 182 -15.77 7.87 0.77
CA THR A 182 -16.91 8.79 0.68
C THR A 182 -18.08 8.29 -0.18
N THR A 183 -17.90 7.23 -0.96
CA THR A 183 -18.91 6.77 -1.92
C THR A 183 -19.46 5.38 -1.61
N THR A 184 -20.55 5.03 -2.30
CA THR A 184 -21.14 3.70 -2.25
C THR A 184 -20.35 2.72 -3.13
N THR A 185 -20.48 1.43 -2.86
CA THR A 185 -19.86 0.35 -3.67
C THR A 185 -20.27 0.41 -5.14
N ALA A 186 -21.47 0.92 -5.46
CA ALA A 186 -21.96 1.07 -6.83
C ALA A 186 -21.18 2.11 -7.64
N ASP A 187 -20.72 3.20 -6.99
CA ASP A 187 -19.97 4.27 -7.65
C ASP A 187 -18.46 4.00 -7.69
N LEU A 188 -17.99 3.07 -6.85
CA LEU A 188 -16.58 2.73 -6.72
C LEU A 188 -15.97 2.11 -7.99
N ARG A 189 -16.74 1.32 -8.75
CA ARG A 189 -16.24 0.66 -9.97
C ARG A 189 -15.62 1.65 -10.96
N ALA A 190 -16.29 2.76 -11.24
CA ALA A 190 -15.80 3.77 -12.17
C ALA A 190 -14.50 4.43 -11.68
N ALA A 191 -14.37 4.66 -10.37
CA ALA A 191 -13.14 5.21 -9.79
C ALA A 191 -11.97 4.22 -9.85
N ILE A 192 -12.25 2.91 -9.69
CA ILE A 192 -11.25 1.85 -9.86
C ILE A 192 -10.84 1.76 -11.33
N ASP A 193 -11.79 1.74 -12.28
CA ASP A 193 -11.50 1.71 -13.72
C ASP A 193 -10.60 2.89 -14.15
N ASP A 194 -10.96 4.11 -13.72
CA ASP A 194 -10.17 5.33 -13.96
C ASP A 194 -8.75 5.19 -13.39
N ALA A 195 -8.62 4.68 -12.16
CA ALA A 195 -7.34 4.53 -11.50
C ALA A 195 -6.47 3.44 -12.17
N VAL A 196 -7.07 2.32 -12.56
CA VAL A 196 -6.37 1.23 -13.27
C VAL A 196 -5.86 1.72 -14.62
N ALA A 197 -6.65 2.49 -15.36
CA ALA A 197 -6.21 3.09 -16.62
C ALA A 197 -5.05 4.08 -16.43
N ALA A 198 -4.98 4.76 -15.28
CA ALA A 198 -3.96 5.77 -14.99
C ALA A 198 -2.66 5.20 -14.42
N THR A 199 -2.73 4.18 -13.55
CA THR A 199 -1.57 3.68 -12.78
C THR A 199 -1.32 2.18 -12.93
N GLY A 200 -2.25 1.43 -13.51
CA GLY A 200 -2.18 -0.02 -13.66
C GLY A 200 -2.84 -0.80 -12.52
N ALA A 201 -3.21 -2.04 -12.81
CA ALA A 201 -3.98 -2.91 -11.92
C ALA A 201 -3.24 -3.23 -10.60
N VAL A 202 -1.93 -3.47 -10.67
CA VAL A 202 -1.11 -3.78 -9.47
C VAL A 202 -1.09 -2.62 -8.49
N THR A 203 -0.95 -1.37 -8.96
CA THR A 203 -0.93 -0.19 -8.08
C THR A 203 -2.28 0.02 -7.40
N VAL A 204 -3.37 -0.16 -8.14
CA VAL A 204 -4.74 -0.07 -7.58
C VAL A 204 -5.01 -1.17 -6.57
N ALA A 205 -4.67 -2.42 -6.90
CA ALA A 205 -4.79 -3.56 -5.99
C ALA A 205 -3.97 -3.34 -4.72
N ALA A 206 -2.73 -2.86 -4.86
CA ALA A 206 -1.84 -2.58 -3.74
C ALA A 206 -2.41 -1.48 -2.84
N ALA A 207 -2.94 -0.39 -3.41
CA ALA A 207 -3.52 0.72 -2.68
C ALA A 207 -4.71 0.28 -1.83
N LEU A 208 -5.64 -0.47 -2.44
CA LEU A 208 -6.82 -0.98 -1.76
C LEU A 208 -6.45 -2.03 -0.71
N ALA A 209 -5.59 -3.00 -1.03
CA ALA A 209 -5.14 -4.02 -0.08
C ALA A 209 -4.41 -3.44 1.14
N SER A 210 -3.74 -2.28 1.00
CA SER A 210 -3.09 -1.59 2.12
C SER A 210 -4.07 -0.99 3.14
N VAL A 211 -5.33 -0.72 2.76
CA VAL A 211 -6.36 -0.16 3.65
C VAL A 211 -7.52 -1.12 3.91
N LEU A 212 -7.72 -2.10 3.03
CA LEU A 212 -8.61 -3.23 3.13
C LEU A 212 -7.81 -4.55 3.05
N PRO A 213 -7.02 -4.91 4.08
CA PRO A 213 -6.32 -6.19 4.04
C PRO A 213 -7.34 -7.34 3.95
N PRO A 214 -7.24 -8.24 2.95
CA PRO A 214 -8.28 -9.25 2.69
C PRO A 214 -8.49 -10.22 3.86
N GLY A 215 -7.46 -10.44 4.68
CA GLY A 215 -7.55 -11.26 5.90
C GLY A 215 -8.29 -10.59 7.07
N LEU A 216 -8.43 -9.27 7.07
CA LEU A 216 -9.06 -8.50 8.14
C LEU A 216 -10.50 -8.11 7.86
N PHE A 217 -10.87 -7.97 6.58
CA PHE A 217 -12.21 -7.59 6.14
C PHE A 217 -12.81 -8.66 5.19
N PRO A 218 -13.00 -9.90 5.66
CA PRO A 218 -13.52 -10.97 4.81
C PRO A 218 -14.94 -10.62 4.36
N GLY A 219 -15.16 -10.61 3.04
CA GLY A 219 -16.47 -10.34 2.45
C GLY A 219 -16.81 -8.87 2.26
N ASP A 220 -15.85 -7.95 2.39
CA ASP A 220 -16.05 -6.55 2.00
C ASP A 220 -16.30 -6.45 0.49
N GLU A 221 -17.48 -5.94 0.11
CA GLU A 221 -17.91 -5.82 -1.28
C GLU A 221 -16.96 -4.97 -2.13
N ARG A 222 -16.22 -4.02 -1.52
CA ARG A 222 -15.25 -3.18 -2.23
C ARG A 222 -14.09 -3.99 -2.78
N LEU A 223 -13.63 -5.01 -2.04
CA LEU A 223 -12.60 -5.92 -2.51
C LEU A 223 -13.09 -6.78 -3.67
N ALA A 224 -14.36 -7.22 -3.65
CA ALA A 224 -14.96 -7.96 -4.75
C ALA A 224 -15.06 -7.11 -6.03
N VAL A 225 -15.52 -5.86 -5.92
CA VAL A 225 -15.58 -4.92 -7.05
C VAL A 225 -14.18 -4.66 -7.62
N ALA A 226 -13.18 -4.48 -6.76
CA ALA A 226 -11.79 -4.29 -7.19
C ALA A 226 -11.24 -5.52 -7.91
N ALA A 227 -11.51 -6.72 -7.39
CA ALA A 227 -11.07 -7.97 -8.01
C ALA A 227 -11.68 -8.17 -9.40
N ASP A 228 -12.97 -7.86 -9.57
CA ASP A 228 -13.65 -7.94 -10.87
C ASP A 228 -13.01 -6.98 -11.88
N VAL A 229 -12.83 -5.70 -11.52
CA VAL A 229 -12.24 -4.69 -12.41
C VAL A 229 -10.80 -5.04 -12.78
N VAL A 230 -10.00 -5.46 -11.80
CA VAL A 230 -8.60 -5.87 -12.03
C VAL A 230 -8.54 -7.08 -12.97
N ALA A 231 -9.43 -8.07 -12.79
CA ALA A 231 -9.48 -9.24 -13.67
C ALA A 231 -9.90 -8.90 -15.11
N ASP A 232 -10.79 -7.92 -15.29
CA ASP A 232 -11.22 -7.44 -16.61
C ASP A 232 -10.10 -6.65 -17.32
N ALA A 233 -9.32 -5.88 -16.57
CA ALA A 233 -8.27 -5.02 -17.11
C ALA A 233 -6.96 -5.77 -17.40
N ASP A 234 -6.69 -6.86 -16.68
CA ASP A 234 -5.39 -7.52 -16.67
C ASP A 234 -5.53 -9.03 -16.86
N SER A 235 -5.52 -9.48 -18.12
CA SER A 235 -5.70 -10.90 -18.48
C SER A 235 -4.52 -11.81 -18.08
N GLY A 236 -3.61 -11.39 -17.19
CA GLY A 236 -2.42 -12.18 -16.85
C GLY A 236 -1.54 -11.78 -15.66
N ASP A 237 -1.69 -10.61 -15.02
CA ASP A 237 -0.87 -10.29 -13.84
C ASP A 237 -1.42 -10.91 -12.55
N ALA A 238 -0.82 -12.04 -12.15
CA ALA A 238 -1.16 -12.74 -10.91
C ALA A 238 -0.92 -11.91 -9.64
N THR A 239 -0.10 -10.85 -9.69
CA THR A 239 0.24 -10.00 -8.53
C THR A 239 -0.99 -9.26 -8.02
N ALA A 240 -1.76 -8.65 -8.91
CA ALA A 240 -2.91 -7.83 -8.50
C ALA A 240 -4.00 -8.69 -7.84
N ALA A 241 -4.23 -9.89 -8.37
CA ALA A 241 -5.11 -10.89 -7.77
C ALA A 241 -4.57 -11.40 -6.41
N ALA A 242 -3.26 -11.62 -6.28
CA ALA A 242 -2.63 -12.02 -5.04
C ALA A 242 -2.82 -10.97 -3.93
N LEU A 243 -2.61 -9.70 -4.26
CA LEU A 243 -2.81 -8.58 -3.33
C LEU A 243 -4.25 -8.50 -2.80
N LEU A 244 -5.25 -8.63 -3.69
CA LEU A 244 -6.66 -8.52 -3.31
C LEU A 244 -7.20 -9.78 -2.61
N SER A 245 -6.58 -10.94 -2.80
CA SER A 245 -6.98 -12.19 -2.13
C SER A 245 -6.17 -12.51 -0.87
N GLY A 246 -4.97 -11.94 -0.73
CA GLY A 246 -3.99 -12.30 0.30
C GLY A 246 -3.38 -13.70 0.11
N ALA A 247 -3.53 -14.29 -1.09
CA ALA A 247 -3.04 -15.63 -1.37
C ALA A 247 -1.56 -15.63 -1.80
N ALA A 248 -0.84 -16.69 -1.42
CA ALA A 248 0.48 -16.97 -1.96
C ALA A 248 0.40 -17.36 -3.44
N THR A 249 1.39 -16.98 -4.23
CA THR A 249 1.47 -17.25 -5.68
C THR A 249 2.66 -18.14 -6.04
N ILE A 250 2.53 -18.86 -7.15
CA ILE A 250 3.60 -19.64 -7.79
C ILE A 250 3.95 -18.95 -9.11
N HIS A 251 5.18 -18.47 -9.26
CA HIS A 251 5.73 -18.13 -10.58
C HIS A 251 6.41 -19.37 -11.17
N GLY A 252 5.76 -19.97 -12.17
CA GLY A 252 6.29 -21.06 -12.98
C GLY A 252 7.24 -20.58 -14.08
#